data_AF-A0A0F2RJD1-F1
#
_entry.id   AF-A0A0F2RJD1-F1
#
_cell.length_a   1.000
_cell.length_b   1.000
_cell.length_c   1.000
_cell.angle_alpha   90.00
_cell.angle_beta   90.00
_cell.angle_gamma   90.00
#
_symmetry.space_group_name_H-M   'P 1'
#
loop_
_entity.id
_entity.type
_entity.pdbx_description
1 polymer ?
#
loop_
_entity_poly.entity_id
_entity_poly.type
_entity_poly.pdbx_seq_one_letter_code
_entity_poly.pdbx_strand_id
1 'polypeptide(L)'
;MYVAQMVGAIIALSAVGVVTWSTWVSVAGSSAYSQSVRNSTALEEAAAAISASAISYGGVVTLPAPTADGGVPDWVSAQTVTPWGKDFRYCPYATGSGGAASTANGYQIGTLSLAGRDYVVSSDAPTVSGTAFAIIAGMPGEDAPACSDVSYAGGEWSVPDGRVRGYALSAIRGFRTASGVMHVSSAGTGTGLSSADPASLSDAIGWWEASRPQSMEFVLAAGSYALPASVSGDVGGDVVFDAASGVSLTGDLSMPSDIRLSGVSVSGTVTVRQGTDAFVSGGSFGAINVYGEASIGGSATLSSLAAAAGGRVSVSAASVGSLTATTGGTATFASASATASASASDSGGTITASGGAAIGTETVGVGGRICTESGGTWSCISG
;
A
#
# COMPACT_ATOMS: atom_id res chain seq x y z
N MET A 1 21.72 75.87 -28.48
CA MET A 1 20.92 74.74 -29.01
C MET A 1 21.59 73.37 -28.92
N TYR A 2 22.92 73.24 -28.92
CA TYR A 2 23.59 71.93 -28.87
C TYR A 2 23.53 71.18 -27.52
N VAL A 3 23.48 71.88 -26.38
CA VAL A 3 23.48 71.25 -25.04
C VAL A 3 22.16 70.51 -24.75
N ALA A 4 21.02 71.03 -25.22
CA ALA A 4 19.72 70.39 -25.04
C ALA A 4 19.60 69.07 -25.81
N GLN A 5 20.20 68.98 -27.01
CA GLN A 5 20.22 67.74 -27.79
C GLN A 5 21.14 66.67 -27.16
N MET A 6 22.27 67.09 -26.57
CA MET A 6 23.19 66.16 -25.92
C MET A 6 22.62 65.56 -24.63
N VAL A 7 21.92 66.36 -23.82
CA VAL A 7 21.26 65.88 -22.60
C VAL A 7 20.09 64.94 -22.93
N GLY A 8 19.33 65.22 -24.00
CA GLY A 8 18.27 64.32 -24.47
C GLY A 8 18.79 62.94 -24.90
N ALA A 9 19.95 62.88 -25.56
CA ALA A 9 20.55 61.61 -26.00
C ALA A 9 21.05 60.75 -24.82
N ILE A 10 21.61 61.36 -23.77
CA ILE A 10 22.10 60.64 -22.59
C ILE A 10 20.93 60.03 -21.79
N ILE A 11 19.81 60.76 -21.67
CA ILE A 11 18.60 60.27 -20.98
C ILE A 11 17.93 59.12 -21.78
N ALA A 12 17.93 59.20 -23.11
CA ALA A 12 17.40 58.13 -23.95
C ALA A 12 18.24 56.83 -23.85
N LEU A 13 19.57 56.94 -23.82
CA LEU A 13 20.46 55.78 -23.69
C LEU A 13 20.38 55.12 -22.32
N SER A 14 20.25 55.90 -21.24
CA SER A 14 20.08 55.34 -19.90
C SER A 14 18.72 54.64 -19.71
N ALA A 15 17.65 55.16 -20.33
CA ALA A 15 16.34 54.51 -20.32
C ALA A 15 16.35 53.15 -21.06
N VAL A 16 17.04 53.04 -22.20
CA VAL A 16 17.17 51.77 -22.95
C VAL A 16 17.99 50.75 -22.15
N GLY A 17 19.06 51.18 -21.46
CA GLY A 17 19.85 50.31 -20.59
C GLY A 17 19.04 49.73 -19.41
N VAL A 18 18.20 50.55 -18.77
CA VAL A 18 17.37 50.09 -17.64
C VAL A 18 16.27 49.13 -18.09
N VAL A 19 15.63 49.38 -19.24
CA VAL A 19 14.57 48.50 -19.77
C VAL A 19 15.15 47.16 -20.25
N THR A 20 16.31 47.17 -20.90
CA THR A 20 16.99 45.93 -21.33
C THR A 20 17.51 45.12 -20.15
N TRP A 21 18.06 45.74 -19.12
CA TRP A 21 18.47 45.06 -17.90
C TRP A 21 17.28 44.44 -17.14
N SER A 22 16.20 45.20 -16.95
CA SER A 22 15.01 44.71 -16.23
C SER A 22 14.28 43.60 -16.98
N THR A 23 14.21 43.67 -18.32
CA THR A 23 13.67 42.57 -19.13
C THR A 23 14.57 41.34 -19.11
N TRP A 24 15.89 41.50 -19.18
CA TRP A 24 16.84 40.38 -19.06
C TRP A 24 16.76 39.70 -17.69
N VAL A 25 16.71 40.46 -16.60
CA VAL A 25 16.55 39.93 -15.23
C VAL A 25 15.20 39.22 -15.05
N SER A 26 14.13 39.73 -15.66
CA SER A 26 12.80 39.10 -15.60
C SER A 26 12.73 37.80 -16.42
N VAL A 27 13.38 37.74 -17.58
CA VAL A 27 13.45 36.53 -18.41
C VAL A 27 14.40 35.48 -17.81
N ALA A 28 15.55 35.91 -17.26
CA ALA A 28 16.46 35.04 -16.53
C ALA A 28 15.80 34.48 -15.25
N GLY A 29 15.05 35.31 -14.51
CA GLY A 29 14.31 34.88 -13.33
C GLY A 29 13.18 33.89 -13.64
N SER A 30 12.42 34.13 -14.71
CA SER A 30 11.32 33.23 -15.13
C SER A 30 11.82 31.90 -15.74
N SER A 31 12.93 31.92 -16.47
CA SER A 31 13.59 30.69 -16.94
C SER A 31 14.18 29.89 -15.79
N ALA A 32 14.85 30.52 -14.82
CA ALA A 32 15.35 29.84 -13.62
C ALA A 32 14.22 29.25 -12.77
N TYR A 33 13.12 29.98 -12.58
CA TYR A 33 11.95 29.49 -11.84
C TYR A 33 11.29 28.30 -12.55
N SER A 34 11.04 28.42 -13.86
CA SER A 34 10.44 27.33 -14.63
C SER A 34 11.34 26.08 -14.70
N GLN A 35 12.67 26.24 -14.76
CA GLN A 35 13.60 25.12 -14.65
C GLN A 35 13.59 24.50 -13.26
N SER A 36 13.49 25.29 -12.20
CA SER A 36 13.38 24.77 -10.83
C SER A 36 12.10 23.94 -10.64
N VAL A 37 10.96 24.40 -11.18
CA VAL A 37 9.69 23.66 -11.12
C VAL A 37 9.77 22.35 -11.91
N ARG A 38 10.28 22.41 -13.15
CA ARG A 38 10.48 21.18 -13.96
C ARG A 38 11.43 20.20 -13.29
N ASN A 39 12.48 20.70 -12.66
CA ASN A 39 13.41 19.86 -11.92
C ASN A 39 12.74 19.22 -10.70
N SER A 40 11.95 19.96 -9.92
CA SER A 40 11.21 19.37 -8.81
C SER A 40 10.21 18.30 -9.25
N THR A 41 9.51 18.52 -10.37
CA THR A 41 8.58 17.54 -10.93
C THR A 41 9.31 16.28 -11.41
N ALA A 42 10.40 16.43 -12.17
CA ALA A 42 11.21 15.29 -12.62
C ALA A 42 11.76 14.46 -11.44
N LEU A 43 12.23 15.14 -10.38
CA LEU A 43 12.69 14.48 -9.15
C LEU A 43 11.55 13.72 -8.43
N GLU A 44 10.35 14.30 -8.38
CA GLU A 44 9.18 13.65 -7.78
C GLU A 44 8.69 12.45 -8.60
N GLU A 45 8.68 12.55 -9.93
CA GLU A 45 8.35 11.43 -10.81
C GLU A 45 9.37 10.29 -10.68
N ALA A 46 10.66 10.61 -10.67
CA ALA A 46 11.72 9.62 -10.44
C ALA A 46 11.59 8.98 -9.05
N ALA A 47 11.37 9.79 -8.01
CA ALA A 47 11.16 9.28 -6.66
C ALA A 47 9.92 8.39 -6.57
N ALA A 48 8.83 8.73 -7.25
CA ALA A 48 7.63 7.91 -7.32
C ALA A 48 7.89 6.58 -8.03
N ALA A 49 8.60 6.59 -9.16
CA ALA A 49 8.95 5.38 -9.91
C ALA A 49 9.89 4.44 -9.12
N ILE A 50 10.93 4.99 -8.48
CA ILE A 50 11.83 4.25 -7.57
C ILE A 50 11.03 3.70 -6.39
N SER A 51 10.23 4.56 -5.76
CA SER A 51 9.40 4.18 -4.62
C SER A 51 8.45 3.07 -5.01
N ALA A 52 7.82 3.10 -6.19
CA ALA A 52 6.91 2.08 -6.73
C ALA A 52 7.62 0.76 -7.07
N SER A 53 8.91 0.82 -7.36
CA SER A 53 9.76 -0.33 -7.68
C SER A 53 10.39 -1.01 -6.47
N ALA A 54 10.28 -0.40 -5.28
CA ALA A 54 10.68 -1.02 -4.02
C ALA A 54 9.89 -2.31 -3.75
N ILE A 55 10.49 -3.25 -3.02
CA ILE A 55 9.84 -4.52 -2.63
C ILE A 55 10.07 -4.78 -1.15
N SER A 56 9.29 -5.67 -0.55
CA SER A 56 9.61 -6.20 0.78
C SER A 56 10.33 -7.54 0.62
N TYR A 57 11.46 -7.70 1.31
CA TYR A 57 12.15 -8.98 1.41
C TYR A 57 12.56 -9.20 2.87
N GLY A 58 12.13 -10.32 3.44
CA GLY A 58 12.39 -10.63 4.85
C GLY A 58 11.80 -9.60 5.82
N GLY A 59 10.69 -8.94 5.45
CA GLY A 59 10.04 -7.90 6.25
C GLY A 59 10.73 -6.53 6.21
N VAL A 60 11.78 -6.37 5.39
CA VAL A 60 12.47 -5.09 5.18
C VAL A 60 12.15 -4.57 3.78
N VAL A 61 11.81 -3.29 3.68
CA VAL A 61 11.65 -2.63 2.37
C VAL A 61 13.04 -2.50 1.74
N THR A 62 13.21 -3.03 0.55
CA THR A 62 14.44 -2.96 -0.24
C THR A 62 14.17 -2.14 -1.49
N LEU A 63 15.19 -1.43 -1.92
CA LEU A 63 15.10 -0.50 -3.04
C LEU A 63 15.87 -1.03 -4.24
N PRO A 64 15.52 -0.65 -5.48
CA PRO A 64 16.31 -0.99 -6.66
C PRO A 64 17.82 -0.70 -6.43
N ALA A 65 18.70 -1.63 -6.78
CA ALA A 65 20.14 -1.36 -6.77
C ALA A 65 20.46 -0.36 -7.88
N PRO A 66 21.24 0.70 -7.61
CA PRO A 66 21.59 1.68 -8.64
C PRO A 66 22.52 1.06 -9.68
N THR A 67 22.65 1.69 -10.85
CA THR A 67 23.72 1.34 -11.78
C THR A 67 25.09 1.69 -11.17
N ALA A 68 26.19 1.18 -11.75
CA ALA A 68 27.54 1.43 -11.22
C ALA A 68 27.87 2.92 -11.07
N ASP A 69 27.38 3.75 -12.01
CA ASP A 69 27.57 5.20 -12.02
C ASP A 69 26.58 5.96 -11.10
N GLY A 70 25.74 5.23 -10.37
CA GLY A 70 24.71 5.81 -9.50
C GLY A 70 23.45 6.21 -10.24
N GLY A 71 23.20 5.70 -11.43
CA GLY A 71 21.95 5.93 -12.16
C GLY A 71 20.79 5.09 -11.60
N VAL A 72 19.57 5.51 -11.94
CA VAL A 72 18.38 4.68 -11.72
C VAL A 72 18.40 3.52 -12.72
N PRO A 73 18.11 2.27 -12.32
CA PRO A 73 18.12 1.14 -13.25
C PRO A 73 17.09 1.29 -14.36
N ASP A 74 17.42 0.81 -15.54
CA ASP A 74 16.62 0.94 -16.77
C ASP A 74 15.21 0.35 -16.64
N TRP A 75 15.04 -0.66 -15.78
CA TRP A 75 13.75 -1.31 -15.51
C TRP A 75 12.85 -0.50 -14.57
N VAL A 76 13.41 0.49 -13.87
CA VAL A 76 12.67 1.51 -13.13
C VAL A 76 12.46 2.66 -14.11
N SER A 77 11.30 2.71 -14.76
CA SER A 77 10.93 3.70 -15.80
C SER A 77 10.84 5.15 -15.28
N ALA A 78 11.94 5.69 -14.75
CA ALA A 78 12.06 7.01 -14.17
C ALA A 78 12.74 7.99 -15.15
N GLN A 79 12.44 9.27 -15.02
CA GLN A 79 13.25 10.31 -15.66
C GLN A 79 14.61 10.40 -14.96
N THR A 80 15.70 10.20 -15.71
CA THR A 80 17.07 10.20 -15.17
C THR A 80 17.85 11.47 -15.44
N VAL A 81 17.30 12.41 -16.21
CA VAL A 81 18.01 13.61 -16.67
C VAL A 81 17.36 14.89 -16.15
N THR A 82 18.19 15.82 -15.65
CA THR A 82 17.80 17.17 -15.23
C THR A 82 17.32 18.01 -16.42
N PRO A 83 16.60 19.12 -16.19
CA PRO A 83 16.23 20.06 -17.25
C PRO A 83 17.40 20.69 -18.01
N TRP A 84 18.63 20.62 -17.48
CA TRP A 84 19.86 21.11 -18.11
C TRP A 84 20.71 19.98 -18.73
N GLY A 85 20.15 18.78 -18.90
CA GLY A 85 20.77 17.70 -19.67
C GLY A 85 21.86 16.92 -18.93
N LYS A 86 21.86 16.94 -17.60
CA LYS A 86 22.79 16.17 -16.76
C LYS A 86 22.04 15.07 -16.03
N ASP A 87 22.68 13.92 -15.82
CA ASP A 87 22.04 12.82 -15.12
C ASP A 87 21.89 13.10 -13.61
N PHE A 88 20.77 12.64 -13.05
CA PHE A 88 20.59 12.52 -11.61
C PHE A 88 21.40 11.34 -11.08
N ARG A 89 21.86 11.45 -9.84
CA ARG A 89 22.39 10.32 -9.09
C ARG A 89 21.36 9.83 -8.08
N TYR A 90 21.12 8.53 -8.11
CA TYR A 90 20.25 7.79 -7.23
C TYR A 90 21.08 7.02 -6.20
N CYS A 91 20.79 7.27 -4.93
CA CYS A 91 21.56 6.76 -3.81
C CYS A 91 20.64 6.06 -2.81
N PRO A 92 20.45 4.74 -2.92
CA PRO A 92 19.70 3.96 -1.94
C PRO A 92 20.52 3.63 -0.69
N TYR A 93 19.88 3.72 0.47
CA TYR A 93 20.47 3.47 1.77
C TYR A 93 19.58 2.51 2.56
N ALA A 94 20.19 1.51 3.18
CA ALA A 94 19.49 0.49 3.94
C ALA A 94 20.30 0.05 5.16
N THR A 95 19.63 -0.16 6.29
CA THR A 95 20.25 -0.65 7.54
C THR A 95 20.28 -2.17 7.68
N GLY A 96 19.88 -2.92 6.65
CA GLY A 96 19.91 -4.37 6.71
C GLY A 96 21.33 -4.92 6.80
N SER A 97 21.43 -6.25 6.88
CA SER A 97 22.71 -6.95 6.85
C SER A 97 22.67 -8.04 5.78
N GLY A 98 23.83 -8.33 5.18
CA GLY A 98 23.96 -9.30 4.10
C GLY A 98 23.92 -8.69 2.70
N GLY A 99 23.68 -9.56 1.70
CA GLY A 99 23.82 -9.26 0.28
C GLY A 99 25.25 -9.46 -0.24
N ALA A 100 25.38 -9.52 -1.57
CA ALA A 100 26.67 -9.46 -2.24
C ALA A 100 27.20 -8.02 -2.17
N ALA A 101 28.46 -7.86 -1.76
CA ALA A 101 29.08 -6.55 -1.73
C ALA A 101 29.23 -6.01 -3.16
N SER A 102 28.73 -4.80 -3.39
CA SER A 102 28.89 -4.03 -4.62
C SER A 102 29.27 -2.60 -4.28
N THR A 103 29.91 -1.91 -5.22
CA THR A 103 30.23 -0.49 -5.10
C THR A 103 29.41 0.25 -6.13
N ALA A 104 28.64 1.24 -5.68
CA ALA A 104 27.90 2.13 -6.55
C ALA A 104 28.25 3.56 -6.18
N ASN A 105 28.71 4.36 -7.14
CA ASN A 105 28.89 5.80 -6.98
C ASN A 105 29.57 6.24 -5.66
N GLY A 106 30.69 5.58 -5.34
CA GLY A 106 31.59 5.97 -4.24
C GLY A 106 31.34 5.33 -2.88
N TYR A 107 30.30 4.52 -2.70
CA TYR A 107 30.00 3.85 -1.42
C TYR A 107 29.66 2.36 -1.61
N GLN A 108 29.77 1.58 -0.54
CA GLN A 108 29.52 0.14 -0.56
C GLN A 108 28.07 -0.18 -0.23
N ILE A 109 27.43 -0.97 -1.09
CA ILE A 109 26.09 -1.51 -0.89
C ILE A 109 26.13 -3.03 -0.83
N GLY A 110 25.27 -3.63 -0.03
CA GLY A 110 24.92 -5.04 -0.16
C GLY A 110 23.71 -5.17 -1.07
N THR A 111 23.85 -5.95 -2.14
CA THR A 111 22.77 -6.22 -3.08
C THR A 111 22.24 -7.64 -2.97
N LEU A 112 20.96 -7.81 -3.26
CA LEU A 112 20.27 -9.09 -3.37
C LEU A 112 19.61 -9.15 -4.74
N SER A 113 19.82 -10.25 -5.48
CA SER A 113 19.18 -10.46 -6.77
C SER A 113 17.88 -11.27 -6.60
N LEU A 114 16.77 -10.70 -7.04
CA LEU A 114 15.43 -11.29 -7.00
C LEU A 114 14.79 -11.17 -8.39
N ALA A 115 14.38 -12.31 -8.95
CA ALA A 115 13.78 -12.38 -10.30
C ALA A 115 14.63 -11.67 -11.39
N GLY A 116 15.96 -11.71 -11.27
CA GLY A 116 16.90 -11.07 -12.21
C GLY A 116 17.03 -9.56 -12.06
N ARG A 117 16.53 -8.99 -10.96
CA ARG A 117 16.69 -7.58 -10.59
C ARG A 117 17.45 -7.49 -9.27
N ASP A 118 18.35 -6.51 -9.18
CA ASP A 118 19.14 -6.31 -7.98
C ASP A 118 18.48 -5.25 -7.08
N TYR A 119 18.50 -5.52 -5.78
CA TYR A 119 17.94 -4.67 -4.73
C TYR A 119 18.97 -4.40 -3.63
N VAL A 120 18.98 -3.18 -3.09
CA VAL A 120 19.82 -2.80 -1.96
C VAL A 120 19.20 -3.28 -0.65
N VAL A 121 19.96 -4.11 0.06
CA VAL A 121 19.61 -4.64 1.39
C VAL A 121 20.46 -4.07 2.51
N SER A 122 21.63 -3.51 2.19
CA SER A 122 22.51 -2.83 3.16
C SER A 122 23.34 -1.74 2.47
N SER A 123 23.80 -0.75 3.24
CA SER A 123 24.73 0.30 2.78
C SER A 123 25.66 0.73 3.92
N ASP A 124 26.91 1.07 3.60
CA ASP A 124 27.90 1.53 4.58
C ASP A 124 27.73 3.02 5.00
N ALA A 125 27.28 3.88 4.09
CA ALA A 125 27.07 5.30 4.37
C ALA A 125 26.03 5.98 3.45
N PRO A 126 25.40 7.08 3.91
CA PRO A 126 25.23 7.50 5.30
C PRO A 126 24.33 6.56 6.11
N THR A 127 24.52 6.55 7.43
CA THR A 127 23.66 5.80 8.35
C THR A 127 22.28 6.47 8.43
N VAL A 128 21.25 5.76 7.93
CA VAL A 128 19.84 6.14 8.07
C VAL A 128 19.13 5.20 9.05
N SER A 129 17.91 5.53 9.48
CA SER A 129 17.05 4.59 10.20
C SER A 129 16.16 3.85 9.20
N GLY A 130 16.38 2.55 9.00
CA GLY A 130 15.63 1.72 8.06
C GLY A 130 16.10 1.86 6.61
N THR A 131 15.15 2.09 5.69
CA THR A 131 15.41 2.21 4.25
C THR A 131 15.08 3.62 3.78
N ALA A 132 15.98 4.22 3.02
CA ALA A 132 15.80 5.54 2.44
C ALA A 132 16.49 5.63 1.08
N PHE A 133 16.21 6.66 0.32
CA PHE A 133 17.08 7.02 -0.80
C PHE A 133 17.17 8.51 -0.97
N ALA A 134 18.23 8.94 -1.64
CA ALA A 134 18.39 10.30 -2.10
C ALA A 134 18.48 10.35 -3.62
N ILE A 135 17.92 11.40 -4.21
CA ILE A 135 18.18 11.78 -5.59
C ILE A 135 19.00 13.08 -5.55
N ILE A 136 20.16 13.05 -6.20
CA ILE A 136 21.13 14.13 -6.23
C ILE A 136 21.18 14.72 -7.63
N ALA A 137 21.18 16.05 -7.71
CA ALA A 137 21.46 16.79 -8.93
C ALA A 137 22.65 17.73 -8.70
N GLY A 138 23.53 17.84 -9.70
CA GLY A 138 24.57 18.88 -9.72
C GLY A 138 23.99 20.27 -9.93
N MET A 139 24.80 21.31 -9.73
CA MET A 139 24.44 22.66 -10.16
C MET A 139 24.37 22.74 -11.70
N PRO A 140 23.72 23.76 -12.29
CA PRO A 140 23.64 23.90 -13.74
C PRO A 140 25.04 23.90 -14.40
N GLY A 141 25.28 22.90 -15.26
CA GLY A 141 26.56 22.70 -15.95
C GLY A 141 27.54 21.75 -15.25
N GLU A 142 27.25 21.37 -14.01
CA GLU A 142 28.07 20.46 -13.19
C GLU A 142 27.43 19.06 -13.12
N ASP A 143 28.27 18.05 -12.91
CA ASP A 143 27.80 16.69 -12.67
C ASP A 143 27.31 16.54 -11.23
N ALA A 144 26.40 15.59 -10.98
CA ALA A 144 25.92 15.34 -9.63
C ALA A 144 27.05 14.83 -8.72
N PRO A 145 27.13 15.27 -7.45
CA PRO A 145 28.05 14.72 -6.45
C PRO A 145 27.86 13.21 -6.21
N ALA A 146 28.86 12.55 -5.60
CA ALA A 146 28.80 11.12 -5.33
C ALA A 146 27.82 10.80 -4.20
N CYS A 147 27.33 9.56 -4.18
CA CYS A 147 26.44 9.10 -3.10
C CYS A 147 27.17 9.08 -1.76
N SER A 148 28.47 8.82 -1.77
CA SER A 148 29.34 8.91 -0.58
C SER A 148 29.43 10.31 0.01
N ASP A 149 29.13 11.36 -0.77
CA ASP A 149 29.22 12.75 -0.32
C ASP A 149 27.94 13.20 0.41
N VAL A 150 26.90 12.37 0.38
CA VAL A 150 25.63 12.67 1.05
C VAL A 150 25.76 12.44 2.55
N SER A 151 25.29 13.41 3.32
CA SER A 151 25.15 13.27 4.76
C SER A 151 23.68 13.37 5.18
N TYR A 152 23.34 12.63 6.23
CA TYR A 152 22.01 12.65 6.85
C TYR A 152 22.16 12.96 8.35
N ALA A 153 21.70 14.12 8.76
CA ALA A 153 21.80 14.58 10.15
C ALA A 153 20.55 15.36 10.54
N GLY A 154 20.02 15.10 11.74
CA GLY A 154 18.85 15.81 12.25
C GLY A 154 17.57 15.62 11.40
N GLY A 155 17.49 14.57 10.59
CA GLY A 155 16.37 14.34 9.68
C GLY A 155 16.51 15.01 8.31
N GLU A 156 17.60 15.76 8.08
CA GLU A 156 17.84 16.52 6.86
C GLU A 156 18.95 15.88 6.03
N TRP A 157 18.77 15.95 4.71
CA TRP A 157 19.72 15.48 3.72
C TRP A 157 20.55 16.65 3.20
N SER A 158 21.86 16.51 3.17
CA SER A 158 22.74 17.53 2.57
C SER A 158 23.85 16.89 1.74
N VAL A 159 24.32 17.61 0.72
CA VAL A 159 25.39 17.19 -0.18
C VAL A 159 26.22 18.43 -0.53
N PRO A 160 27.56 18.36 -0.54
CA PRO A 160 28.40 19.46 -1.00
C PRO A 160 28.21 19.69 -2.50
N ASP A 161 28.27 20.96 -2.93
CA ASP A 161 28.28 21.37 -4.34
C ASP A 161 27.12 20.82 -5.19
N GLY A 162 25.97 20.57 -4.56
CA GLY A 162 24.82 20.01 -5.26
C GLY A 162 23.50 20.25 -4.55
N ARG A 163 22.47 19.62 -5.10
CA ARG A 163 21.13 19.58 -4.51
C ARG A 163 20.78 18.14 -4.24
N VAL A 164 20.31 17.86 -3.03
CA VAL A 164 19.83 16.54 -2.66
C VAL A 164 18.38 16.62 -2.23
N ARG A 165 17.57 15.67 -2.69
CA ARG A 165 16.24 15.42 -2.16
C ARG A 165 16.21 13.99 -1.64
N GLY A 166 16.08 13.87 -0.33
CA GLY A 166 16.04 12.57 0.32
C GLY A 166 14.62 12.17 0.72
N TYR A 167 14.40 10.87 0.69
CA TYR A 167 13.13 10.21 0.93
C TYR A 167 13.37 9.13 1.98
N ALA A 168 13.03 9.46 3.23
CA ALA A 168 13.02 8.48 4.31
C ALA A 168 11.89 7.45 4.07
N LEU A 169 11.95 6.30 4.75
CA LEU A 169 10.93 5.26 4.64
C LEU A 169 9.50 5.79 4.74
N SER A 170 9.23 6.73 5.66
CA SER A 170 7.91 7.36 5.82
C SER A 170 7.45 8.14 4.57
N ALA A 171 8.37 8.80 3.86
CA ALA A 171 8.07 9.47 2.60
C ALA A 171 7.80 8.45 1.48
N ILE A 172 8.54 7.34 1.44
CA ILE A 172 8.32 6.22 0.51
C ILE A 172 6.92 5.63 0.71
N ARG A 173 6.47 5.48 1.97
CA ARG A 173 5.09 5.12 2.32
C ARG A 173 4.09 6.14 1.77
N GLY A 174 4.39 7.44 1.92
CA GLY A 174 3.59 8.56 1.42
C GLY A 174 3.31 8.52 -0.10
N PHE A 175 4.32 8.18 -0.91
CA PHE A 175 4.16 8.04 -2.37
C PHE A 175 3.26 6.86 -2.78
N ARG A 176 3.08 5.89 -1.88
CA ARG A 176 2.28 4.69 -2.12
C ARG A 176 0.94 4.70 -1.39
N THR A 177 0.48 5.88 -0.94
CA THR A 177 -0.87 6.05 -0.36
C THR A 177 -1.99 5.86 -1.38
N ALA A 178 -1.69 5.86 -2.68
CA ALA A 178 -2.61 5.48 -3.73
C ALA A 178 -2.88 3.97 -3.72
N SER A 179 -4.11 3.57 -4.07
CA SER A 179 -4.51 2.17 -4.19
C SER A 179 -3.50 1.35 -5.01
N GLY A 180 -3.10 0.18 -4.50
CA GLY A 180 -2.14 -0.71 -5.16
C GLY A 180 -2.77 -2.03 -5.59
N VAL A 181 -2.25 -2.61 -6.67
CA VAL A 181 -2.54 -4.00 -7.06
C VAL A 181 -1.23 -4.77 -6.99
N MET A 182 -1.24 -5.95 -6.36
CA MET A 182 -0.11 -6.86 -6.34
C MET A 182 -0.54 -8.27 -6.73
N HIS A 183 0.17 -8.83 -7.71
CA HIS A 183 -0.01 -10.19 -8.15
C HIS A 183 0.79 -11.14 -7.25
N VAL A 184 0.11 -12.15 -6.73
CA VAL A 184 0.65 -13.05 -5.72
C VAL A 184 0.50 -14.50 -6.20
N SER A 185 1.54 -15.30 -6.01
CA SER A 185 1.50 -16.74 -6.30
C SER A 185 2.13 -17.54 -5.17
N SER A 186 1.70 -18.79 -4.95
CA SER A 186 2.17 -19.60 -3.81
C SER A 186 3.66 -19.93 -3.89
N ALA A 187 4.25 -19.86 -5.08
CA ALA A 187 5.68 -20.02 -5.34
C ALA A 187 6.33 -18.70 -5.82
N GLY A 188 5.66 -17.57 -5.60
CA GLY A 188 6.11 -16.26 -6.08
C GLY A 188 7.40 -15.84 -5.40
N THR A 189 8.36 -15.41 -6.19
CA THR A 189 9.63 -14.83 -5.72
C THR A 189 9.89 -13.46 -6.37
N GLY A 190 8.89 -12.95 -7.06
CA GLY A 190 8.93 -11.74 -7.86
C GLY A 190 8.54 -10.49 -7.09
N THR A 191 8.39 -9.40 -7.83
CA THR A 191 8.04 -8.08 -7.24
C THR A 191 6.55 -7.91 -6.97
N GLY A 192 5.71 -8.75 -7.59
CA GLY A 192 4.25 -8.66 -7.52
C GLY A 192 3.65 -7.55 -8.38
N LEU A 193 4.44 -6.83 -9.19
CA LEU A 193 3.94 -5.76 -10.06
C LEU A 193 3.17 -6.27 -11.29
N SER A 194 3.29 -7.57 -11.62
CA SER A 194 2.57 -8.17 -12.74
C SER A 194 2.33 -9.67 -12.52
N SER A 195 1.37 -10.25 -13.24
CA SER A 195 1.10 -11.69 -13.17
C SER A 195 2.26 -12.56 -13.67
N ALA A 196 3.17 -12.01 -14.48
CA ALA A 196 4.38 -12.70 -14.94
C ALA A 196 5.53 -12.64 -13.93
N ASP A 197 5.43 -11.76 -12.93
CA ASP A 197 6.43 -11.56 -11.86
C ASP A 197 5.73 -11.51 -10.49
N PRO A 198 5.05 -12.59 -10.06
CA PRO A 198 4.25 -12.59 -8.85
C PRO A 198 5.10 -12.66 -7.57
N ALA A 199 4.70 -11.93 -6.54
CA ALA A 199 5.31 -11.99 -5.21
C ALA A 199 4.78 -13.19 -4.39
N SER A 200 5.46 -13.53 -3.29
CA SER A 200 4.91 -14.42 -2.27
C SER A 200 3.84 -13.69 -1.44
N LEU A 201 2.89 -14.43 -0.84
CA LEU A 201 1.87 -13.80 0.02
C LEU A 201 2.49 -13.15 1.26
N SER A 202 3.53 -13.74 1.83
CA SER A 202 4.26 -13.17 2.97
C SER A 202 4.92 -11.84 2.62
N ASP A 203 5.54 -11.74 1.44
CA ASP A 203 6.18 -10.49 0.99
C ASP A 203 5.12 -9.44 0.66
N ALA A 204 4.00 -9.84 0.07
CA ALA A 204 2.88 -8.96 -0.24
C ALA A 204 2.23 -8.36 1.02
N ILE A 205 1.96 -9.19 2.03
CA ILE A 205 1.45 -8.74 3.33
C ILE A 205 2.49 -7.87 4.04
N GLY A 206 3.75 -8.29 4.09
CA GLY A 206 4.83 -7.51 4.71
C GLY A 206 5.02 -6.16 4.02
N TRP A 207 4.87 -6.11 2.70
CA TRP A 207 4.87 -4.87 1.94
C TRP A 207 3.67 -4.00 2.34
N TRP A 208 2.46 -4.53 2.45
CA TRP A 208 1.27 -3.77 2.87
C TRP A 208 1.41 -3.25 4.31
N GLU A 209 1.93 -4.06 5.22
CA GLU A 209 2.21 -3.65 6.61
C GLU A 209 3.22 -2.50 6.67
N ALA A 210 4.22 -2.55 5.78
CA ALA A 210 5.24 -1.53 5.67
C ALA A 210 4.73 -0.28 4.93
N SER A 211 3.99 -0.39 3.83
CA SER A 211 3.59 0.76 3.00
C SER A 211 2.33 1.46 3.51
N ARG A 212 1.41 0.72 4.14
CA ARG A 212 0.11 1.20 4.66
C ARG A 212 -0.67 2.03 3.62
N PRO A 213 -0.95 1.47 2.43
CA PRO A 213 -1.71 2.18 1.40
C PRO A 213 -3.16 2.39 1.85
N GLN A 214 -3.89 3.33 1.23
CA GLN A 214 -5.32 3.50 1.48
C GLN A 214 -6.17 2.32 1.00
N SER A 215 -5.70 1.60 -0.02
CA SER A 215 -6.32 0.36 -0.49
C SER A 215 -5.26 -0.52 -1.15
N MET A 216 -5.38 -1.84 -1.00
CA MET A 216 -4.47 -2.81 -1.59
C MET A 216 -5.25 -4.03 -2.09
N GLU A 217 -5.05 -4.39 -3.35
CA GLU A 217 -5.61 -5.58 -3.95
C GLU A 217 -4.52 -6.62 -4.20
N PHE A 218 -4.67 -7.79 -3.58
CA PHE A 218 -3.88 -8.98 -3.83
C PHE A 218 -4.61 -9.86 -4.84
N VAL A 219 -4.09 -9.91 -6.06
CA VAL A 219 -4.58 -10.79 -7.13
C VAL A 219 -3.87 -12.13 -7.01
N LEU A 220 -4.56 -13.12 -6.46
CA LEU A 220 -4.00 -14.43 -6.11
C LEU A 220 -4.13 -15.41 -7.29
N ALA A 221 -3.00 -15.96 -7.72
CA ALA A 221 -3.00 -17.13 -8.60
C ALA A 221 -3.54 -18.37 -7.86
N ALA A 222 -4.06 -19.36 -8.58
CA ALA A 222 -4.50 -20.62 -7.98
C ALA A 222 -3.36 -21.26 -7.17
N GLY A 223 -3.66 -21.77 -5.98
CA GLY A 223 -2.66 -22.34 -5.08
C GLY A 223 -3.06 -22.33 -3.61
N SER A 224 -2.19 -22.90 -2.79
CA SER A 224 -2.32 -22.90 -1.33
C SER A 224 -1.31 -21.92 -0.73
N TYR A 225 -1.78 -21.05 0.15
CA TYR A 225 -0.99 -20.01 0.78
C TYR A 225 -1.06 -20.15 2.30
N ALA A 226 0.06 -20.00 2.98
CA ALA A 226 0.07 -19.88 4.43
C ALA A 226 -0.15 -18.41 4.81
N LEU A 227 -1.13 -18.14 5.68
CA LEU A 227 -1.29 -16.83 6.29
C LEU A 227 -0.27 -16.66 7.43
N PRO A 228 0.29 -15.45 7.61
CA PRO A 228 1.09 -15.17 8.79
C PRO A 228 0.21 -15.25 10.04
N ALA A 229 0.77 -15.71 11.17
CA ALA A 229 0.03 -16.05 12.39
C ALA A 229 -0.80 -14.89 12.99
N SER A 230 -0.52 -13.65 12.60
CA SER A 230 -1.35 -12.47 12.86
C SER A 230 -0.73 -11.26 12.18
N VAL A 231 -1.56 -10.40 11.62
CA VAL A 231 -1.16 -9.07 11.15
C VAL A 231 -1.41 -8.08 12.30
N SER A 232 -0.34 -7.54 12.88
CA SER A 232 -0.40 -6.66 14.06
C SER A 232 -0.17 -5.19 13.68
N GLY A 233 -0.96 -4.27 14.24
CA GLY A 233 -0.75 -2.82 14.11
C GLY A 233 -2.05 -2.02 14.05
N ASP A 234 -1.89 -0.70 13.83
CA ASP A 234 -3.00 0.25 13.67
C ASP A 234 -3.84 -0.04 12.41
N VAL A 235 -5.01 0.57 12.32
CA VAL A 235 -5.93 0.42 11.18
C VAL A 235 -5.24 0.90 9.89
N GLY A 236 -5.00 -0.03 8.96
CA GLY A 236 -4.53 0.28 7.61
C GLY A 236 -5.71 0.53 6.66
N GLY A 237 -5.43 0.92 5.42
CA GLY A 237 -6.46 1.01 4.38
C GLY A 237 -6.96 -0.37 3.92
N ASP A 238 -8.02 -0.37 3.11
CA ASP A 238 -8.78 -1.55 2.67
C ASP A 238 -7.87 -2.61 2.03
N VAL A 239 -8.10 -3.87 2.37
CA VAL A 239 -7.36 -4.99 1.76
C VAL A 239 -8.31 -5.90 1.01
N VAL A 240 -8.09 -6.07 -0.28
CA VAL A 240 -8.84 -6.97 -1.15
C VAL A 240 -7.97 -8.19 -1.45
N PHE A 241 -8.47 -9.38 -1.19
CA PHE A 241 -7.95 -10.64 -1.72
C PHE A 241 -8.89 -11.09 -2.84
N ASP A 242 -8.44 -10.97 -4.08
CA ASP A 242 -9.20 -11.37 -5.27
C ASP A 242 -8.57 -12.60 -5.92
N ALA A 243 -9.41 -13.60 -6.21
CA ALA A 243 -8.96 -14.89 -6.73
C ALA A 243 -9.90 -15.45 -7.80
N ALA A 244 -9.31 -15.95 -8.89
CA ALA A 244 -10.03 -16.50 -10.03
C ALA A 244 -10.43 -17.99 -9.87
N SER A 245 -10.68 -18.48 -8.64
CA SER A 245 -10.88 -19.89 -8.23
C SER A 245 -9.60 -20.70 -7.95
N GLY A 246 -9.72 -21.72 -7.09
CA GLY A 246 -8.61 -22.62 -6.73
C GLY A 246 -7.61 -22.05 -5.72
N VAL A 247 -7.99 -21.00 -4.97
CA VAL A 247 -7.15 -20.38 -3.95
C VAL A 247 -7.59 -20.81 -2.56
N SER A 248 -6.63 -21.31 -1.77
CA SER A 248 -6.81 -21.69 -0.36
C SER A 248 -5.80 -20.97 0.52
N LEU A 249 -6.28 -20.22 1.49
CA LEU A 249 -5.51 -19.57 2.55
C LEU A 249 -5.58 -20.46 3.81
N THR A 250 -4.42 -20.83 4.33
CA THR A 250 -4.29 -21.72 5.49
C THR A 250 -3.80 -20.92 6.69
N GLY A 251 -4.51 -21.00 7.81
CA GLY A 251 -4.24 -20.24 9.02
C GLY A 251 -5.35 -19.26 9.35
N ASP A 252 -5.16 -18.51 10.44
CA ASP A 252 -6.12 -17.51 10.90
C ASP A 252 -5.85 -16.16 10.22
N LEU A 253 -6.92 -15.48 9.79
CA LEU A 253 -6.86 -14.15 9.19
C LEU A 253 -7.44 -13.13 10.16
N SER A 254 -6.62 -12.23 10.68
CA SER A 254 -7.09 -11.07 11.41
C SER A 254 -6.26 -9.87 10.99
N MET A 255 -6.89 -8.93 10.28
CA MET A 255 -6.25 -7.69 9.88
C MET A 255 -6.82 -6.53 10.69
N PRO A 256 -6.03 -5.48 10.95
CA PRO A 256 -6.51 -4.26 11.59
C PRO A 256 -7.28 -3.35 10.61
N SER A 257 -7.51 -3.74 9.36
CA SER A 257 -8.18 -2.94 8.32
C SER A 257 -9.46 -3.61 7.84
N ASP A 258 -10.20 -2.89 6.99
CA ASP A 258 -11.29 -3.48 6.24
C ASP A 258 -10.77 -4.55 5.28
N ILE A 259 -11.52 -5.64 5.12
CA ILE A 259 -11.11 -6.81 4.33
C ILE A 259 -12.18 -7.18 3.31
N ARG A 260 -11.78 -7.36 2.06
CA ARG A 260 -12.58 -7.95 0.99
C ARG A 260 -11.99 -9.30 0.60
N LEU A 261 -12.81 -10.34 0.65
CA LEU A 261 -12.46 -11.71 0.26
C LEU A 261 -13.36 -12.12 -0.90
N SER A 262 -12.78 -12.26 -2.09
CA SER A 262 -13.49 -12.61 -3.33
C SER A 262 -12.91 -13.89 -3.92
N GLY A 263 -13.73 -14.96 -3.98
CA GLY A 263 -13.33 -16.22 -4.61
C GLY A 263 -12.23 -17.01 -3.88
N VAL A 264 -11.89 -16.65 -2.65
CA VAL A 264 -10.87 -17.31 -1.82
C VAL A 264 -11.49 -18.26 -0.81
N SER A 265 -10.79 -19.35 -0.49
CA SER A 265 -11.14 -20.21 0.64
C SER A 265 -10.19 -19.99 1.80
N VAL A 266 -10.67 -19.93 3.04
CA VAL A 266 -9.84 -19.79 4.25
C VAL A 266 -10.13 -20.97 5.17
N SER A 267 -9.14 -21.82 5.43
CA SER A 267 -9.35 -23.02 6.25
C SER A 267 -9.42 -22.72 7.76
N GLY A 268 -8.82 -21.61 8.21
CA GLY A 268 -8.81 -21.19 9.60
C GLY A 268 -9.94 -20.23 9.96
N THR A 269 -9.67 -19.38 10.96
CA THR A 269 -10.62 -18.40 11.48
C THR A 269 -10.35 -17.02 10.87
N VAL A 270 -11.36 -16.41 10.25
CA VAL A 270 -11.34 -14.99 9.89
C VAL A 270 -11.92 -14.18 11.06
N THR A 271 -11.16 -13.24 11.60
CA THR A 271 -11.59 -12.36 12.70
C THR A 271 -11.71 -10.93 12.21
N VAL A 272 -12.95 -10.44 12.17
CA VAL A 272 -13.30 -9.04 11.86
C VAL A 272 -13.31 -8.26 13.16
N ARG A 273 -12.40 -7.28 13.29
CA ARG A 273 -12.20 -6.54 14.55
C ARG A 273 -13.27 -5.46 14.72
N GLN A 274 -13.38 -4.93 15.93
CA GLN A 274 -14.23 -3.75 16.17
C GLN A 274 -13.69 -2.56 15.36
N GLY A 275 -14.61 -1.83 14.71
CA GLY A 275 -14.25 -0.68 13.88
C GLY A 275 -13.69 -1.03 12.49
N THR A 276 -13.79 -2.28 12.06
CA THR A 276 -13.43 -2.73 10.71
C THR A 276 -14.60 -3.47 10.05
N ASP A 277 -14.63 -3.43 8.72
CA ASP A 277 -15.63 -4.07 7.89
C ASP A 277 -15.05 -5.26 7.12
N ALA A 278 -15.85 -6.30 6.93
CA ALA A 278 -15.50 -7.42 6.07
C ALA A 278 -16.54 -7.63 4.97
N PHE A 279 -16.10 -7.86 3.75
CA PHE A 279 -16.95 -8.27 2.64
C PHE A 279 -16.46 -9.59 2.06
N VAL A 280 -17.31 -10.60 2.09
CA VAL A 280 -17.01 -11.96 1.63
C VAL A 280 -17.93 -12.30 0.48
N SER A 281 -17.36 -12.71 -0.65
CA SER A 281 -18.10 -13.13 -1.84
C SER A 281 -17.51 -14.41 -2.43
N GLY A 282 -18.25 -15.51 -2.30
CA GLY A 282 -17.84 -16.84 -2.77
C GLY A 282 -16.75 -17.48 -1.92
N GLY A 283 -16.36 -18.72 -2.28
CA GLY A 283 -15.33 -19.49 -1.58
C GLY A 283 -15.80 -20.26 -0.35
N SER A 284 -14.86 -20.89 0.36
CA SER A 284 -15.16 -21.74 1.53
C SER A 284 -14.37 -21.31 2.77
N PHE A 285 -15.04 -21.13 3.90
CA PHE A 285 -14.45 -20.63 5.15
C PHE A 285 -14.67 -21.62 6.30
N GLY A 286 -13.64 -21.80 7.13
CA GLY A 286 -13.74 -22.51 8.40
C GLY A 286 -14.67 -21.76 9.34
N ALA A 287 -14.14 -20.76 10.03
CA ALA A 287 -14.89 -19.92 10.95
C ALA A 287 -14.75 -18.43 10.60
N ILE A 288 -15.82 -17.64 10.79
CA ILE A 288 -15.74 -16.19 10.79
C ILE A 288 -16.28 -15.63 12.10
N ASN A 289 -15.45 -14.91 12.84
CA ASN A 289 -15.81 -14.20 14.07
C ASN A 289 -15.89 -12.70 13.79
N VAL A 290 -17.04 -12.10 14.07
CA VAL A 290 -17.35 -10.71 13.73
C VAL A 290 -17.60 -9.90 15.00
N TYR A 291 -16.69 -8.95 15.25
CA TYR A 291 -16.79 -7.94 16.29
C TYR A 291 -17.05 -6.53 15.69
N GLY A 292 -16.78 -6.34 14.40
CA GLY A 292 -17.12 -5.14 13.62
C GLY A 292 -18.35 -5.37 12.75
N GLU A 293 -18.27 -5.06 11.44
CA GLU A 293 -19.34 -5.36 10.49
C GLU A 293 -18.89 -6.37 9.43
N ALA A 294 -19.79 -7.26 9.00
CA ALA A 294 -19.49 -8.20 7.92
C ALA A 294 -20.68 -8.36 6.96
N SER A 295 -20.41 -8.36 5.66
CA SER A 295 -21.35 -8.69 4.59
C SER A 295 -20.87 -9.94 3.87
N ILE A 296 -21.68 -11.00 3.87
CA ILE A 296 -21.32 -12.32 3.36
C ILE A 296 -22.29 -12.71 2.26
N GLY A 297 -21.77 -13.07 1.10
CA GLY A 297 -22.59 -13.58 0.02
C GLY A 297 -21.87 -14.25 -1.13
N GLY A 298 -22.46 -14.16 -2.32
CA GLY A 298 -21.85 -14.66 -3.55
C GLY A 298 -21.59 -16.16 -3.57
N SER A 299 -22.46 -16.98 -2.98
CA SER A 299 -22.31 -18.44 -2.80
C SER A 299 -21.20 -18.90 -1.86
N ALA A 300 -20.76 -18.04 -0.93
CA ALA A 300 -19.82 -18.44 0.11
C ALA A 300 -20.39 -19.58 0.98
N THR A 301 -19.52 -20.51 1.37
CA THR A 301 -19.84 -21.61 2.30
C THR A 301 -19.02 -21.47 3.57
N LEU A 302 -19.64 -21.44 4.74
CA LEU A 302 -18.98 -21.24 6.03
C LEU A 302 -19.30 -22.41 6.96
N SER A 303 -18.31 -22.93 7.70
CA SER A 303 -18.61 -23.95 8.72
C SER A 303 -19.25 -23.32 9.96
N SER A 304 -18.71 -22.17 10.40
CA SER A 304 -19.29 -21.39 11.50
C SER A 304 -19.17 -19.88 11.29
N LEU A 305 -20.17 -19.14 11.75
CA LEU A 305 -20.23 -17.68 11.74
C LEU A 305 -20.68 -17.18 13.11
N ALA A 306 -19.93 -16.28 13.71
CA ALA A 306 -20.24 -15.68 15.00
C ALA A 306 -20.31 -14.15 14.91
N ALA A 307 -21.39 -13.56 15.42
CA ALA A 307 -21.53 -12.12 15.65
C ALA A 307 -21.50 -11.86 17.17
N ALA A 308 -20.46 -11.20 17.66
CA ALA A 308 -20.21 -11.06 19.09
C ALA A 308 -19.86 -9.61 19.48
N ALA A 309 -20.10 -9.26 20.74
CA ALA A 309 -19.73 -7.97 21.35
C ALA A 309 -20.15 -6.74 20.51
N GLY A 310 -21.41 -6.74 20.05
CA GLY A 310 -21.97 -5.67 19.21
C GLY A 310 -21.71 -5.80 17.71
N GLY A 311 -20.98 -6.83 17.27
CA GLY A 311 -20.71 -7.07 15.86
C GLY A 311 -21.98 -7.32 15.03
N ARG A 312 -21.94 -6.94 13.76
CA ARG A 312 -23.09 -6.97 12.84
C ARG A 312 -22.77 -7.80 11.61
N VAL A 313 -23.65 -8.70 11.25
CA VAL A 313 -23.49 -9.54 10.06
C VAL A 313 -24.72 -9.47 9.18
N SER A 314 -24.50 -9.29 7.88
CA SER A 314 -25.50 -9.44 6.83
C SER A 314 -25.11 -10.61 5.94
N VAL A 315 -26.02 -11.56 5.75
CA VAL A 315 -25.80 -12.77 4.96
C VAL A 315 -26.82 -12.81 3.82
N SER A 316 -26.34 -12.93 2.59
CA SER A 316 -27.16 -13.02 1.39
C SER A 316 -26.58 -14.05 0.43
N ALA A 317 -27.37 -15.02 -0.03
CA ALA A 317 -26.92 -16.08 -0.94
C ALA A 317 -25.64 -16.80 -0.51
N ALA A 318 -25.55 -17.20 0.77
CA ALA A 318 -24.45 -17.97 1.34
C ALA A 318 -24.96 -19.11 2.23
N SER A 319 -24.21 -20.21 2.31
CA SER A 319 -24.53 -21.35 3.18
C SER A 319 -23.66 -21.30 4.43
N VAL A 320 -24.29 -21.30 5.61
CA VAL A 320 -23.61 -21.24 6.90
C VAL A 320 -23.96 -22.50 7.68
N GLY A 321 -22.97 -23.27 8.15
CA GLY A 321 -23.21 -24.46 8.97
C GLY A 321 -23.86 -24.10 10.31
N SER A 322 -23.12 -23.36 11.13
CA SER A 322 -23.59 -22.81 12.41
C SER A 322 -23.47 -21.29 12.47
N LEU A 323 -24.52 -20.63 12.94
CA LEU A 323 -24.57 -19.20 13.18
C LEU A 323 -24.79 -18.95 14.66
N THR A 324 -23.96 -18.11 15.26
CA THR A 324 -24.06 -17.73 16.67
C THR A 324 -24.11 -16.21 16.81
N ALA A 325 -25.08 -15.67 17.56
CA ALA A 325 -25.12 -14.25 17.92
C ALA A 325 -25.10 -14.10 19.44
N THR A 326 -24.12 -13.37 19.98
CA THR A 326 -23.92 -13.19 21.42
C THR A 326 -23.54 -11.77 21.80
N THR A 327 -23.75 -11.41 23.07
CA THR A 327 -23.28 -10.14 23.66
C THR A 327 -23.64 -8.91 22.80
N GLY A 328 -24.92 -8.76 22.45
CA GLY A 328 -25.41 -7.65 21.61
C GLY A 328 -25.06 -7.76 20.12
N GLY A 329 -24.43 -8.84 19.68
CA GLY A 329 -24.18 -9.11 18.27
C GLY A 329 -25.48 -9.36 17.50
N THR A 330 -25.48 -8.96 16.23
CA THR A 330 -26.66 -9.09 15.36
C THR A 330 -26.30 -9.77 14.04
N ALA A 331 -27.16 -10.69 13.58
CA ALA A 331 -27.03 -11.33 12.28
C ALA A 331 -28.35 -11.25 11.51
N THR A 332 -28.28 -10.81 10.26
CA THR A 332 -29.43 -10.68 9.35
C THR A 332 -29.22 -11.55 8.12
N PHE A 333 -30.21 -12.36 7.78
CA PHE A 333 -30.24 -13.23 6.61
C PHE A 333 -31.30 -12.71 5.64
N ALA A 334 -30.89 -12.39 4.42
CA ALA A 334 -31.78 -11.89 3.40
C ALA A 334 -31.54 -12.69 2.11
N SER A 335 -32.32 -13.75 1.88
CA SER A 335 -32.52 -14.47 0.60
C SER A 335 -32.89 -15.94 0.81
N ALA A 336 -33.65 -16.52 -0.11
CA ALA A 336 -34.04 -17.93 -0.10
C ALA A 336 -32.89 -18.94 -0.25
N SER A 337 -31.73 -18.49 -0.75
CA SER A 337 -30.53 -19.33 -0.89
C SER A 337 -29.65 -19.33 0.36
N ALA A 338 -29.98 -18.55 1.39
CA ALA A 338 -29.25 -18.54 2.63
C ALA A 338 -29.81 -19.57 3.64
N THR A 339 -28.94 -20.44 4.15
CA THR A 339 -29.29 -21.52 5.08
C THR A 339 -28.37 -21.51 6.30
N ALA A 340 -28.92 -21.66 7.52
CA ALA A 340 -28.13 -21.77 8.74
C ALA A 340 -28.76 -22.63 9.84
N SER A 341 -27.94 -23.21 10.73
CA SER A 341 -28.37 -23.58 12.09
C SER A 341 -28.05 -22.42 13.03
N ALA A 342 -29.04 -21.88 13.73
CA ALA A 342 -28.92 -20.61 14.45
C ALA A 342 -28.99 -20.79 15.97
N SER A 343 -28.08 -20.11 16.67
CA SER A 343 -28.07 -19.98 18.12
C SER A 343 -27.95 -18.50 18.51
N ALA A 344 -28.92 -17.99 19.26
CA ALA A 344 -28.83 -16.65 19.85
C ALA A 344 -28.79 -16.77 21.38
N SER A 345 -27.75 -16.27 22.02
CA SER A 345 -27.61 -16.36 23.49
C SER A 345 -26.96 -15.13 24.09
N ASP A 346 -27.01 -15.05 25.41
CA ASP A 346 -26.46 -13.96 26.22
C ASP A 346 -27.15 -12.61 25.98
N SER A 347 -26.75 -11.60 26.75
CA SER A 347 -27.38 -10.27 26.85
C SER A 347 -27.54 -9.51 25.52
N GLY A 348 -28.51 -9.88 24.68
CA GLY A 348 -28.93 -9.14 23.49
C GLY A 348 -28.54 -9.74 22.13
N GLY A 349 -28.08 -11.00 22.04
CA GLY A 349 -27.82 -11.64 20.74
C GLY A 349 -29.09 -11.73 19.88
N THR A 350 -29.05 -11.22 18.64
CA THR A 350 -30.24 -11.18 17.77
C THR A 350 -29.96 -11.77 16.38
N ILE A 351 -30.81 -12.70 15.94
CA ILE A 351 -30.76 -13.26 14.59
C ILE A 351 -32.08 -12.99 13.88
N THR A 352 -32.03 -12.47 12.66
CA THR A 352 -33.20 -12.16 11.84
C THR A 352 -33.05 -12.85 10.49
N ALA A 353 -34.03 -13.63 10.06
CA ALA A 353 -34.08 -14.24 8.73
C ALA A 353 -35.31 -13.76 7.95
N SER A 354 -35.10 -13.32 6.72
CA SER A 354 -36.13 -12.78 5.83
C SER A 354 -35.89 -13.16 4.36
N GLY A 355 -36.86 -12.84 3.51
CA GLY A 355 -36.74 -13.05 2.06
C GLY A 355 -36.60 -14.52 1.66
N GLY A 356 -37.20 -15.43 2.44
CA GLY A 356 -37.17 -16.88 2.21
C GLY A 356 -35.98 -17.63 2.80
N ALA A 357 -35.09 -16.95 3.54
CA ALA A 357 -33.96 -17.59 4.22
C ALA A 357 -34.45 -18.68 5.19
N ALA A 358 -33.73 -19.81 5.24
CA ALA A 358 -34.11 -20.95 6.06
C ALA A 358 -33.19 -21.12 7.27
N ILE A 359 -33.77 -21.13 8.47
CA ILE A 359 -33.09 -21.53 9.69
C ILE A 359 -33.52 -22.98 10.01
N GLY A 360 -32.57 -23.91 10.01
CA GLY A 360 -32.86 -25.34 10.16
C GLY A 360 -33.04 -25.78 11.62
N THR A 361 -32.29 -25.19 12.55
CA THR A 361 -32.39 -25.46 13.98
C THR A 361 -32.23 -24.14 14.73
N GLU A 362 -33.09 -23.90 15.71
CA GLU A 362 -33.12 -22.69 16.52
C GLU A 362 -32.83 -23.04 17.97
N THR A 363 -31.82 -22.42 18.56
CA THR A 363 -31.56 -22.47 20.00
C THR A 363 -31.49 -21.05 20.54
N VAL A 364 -32.33 -20.74 21.54
CA VAL A 364 -32.37 -19.40 22.15
C VAL A 364 -32.02 -19.51 23.62
N GLY A 365 -30.88 -18.92 24.00
CA GLY A 365 -30.46 -18.75 25.39
C GLY A 365 -31.04 -17.48 26.01
N VAL A 366 -30.82 -17.30 27.32
CA VAL A 366 -31.33 -16.16 28.09
C VAL A 366 -30.91 -14.83 27.47
N GLY A 367 -31.89 -13.97 27.15
CA GLY A 367 -31.67 -12.65 26.57
C GLY A 367 -31.39 -12.64 25.06
N GLY A 368 -31.40 -13.82 24.42
CA GLY A 368 -31.29 -13.97 22.97
C GLY A 368 -32.64 -13.85 22.26
N ARG A 369 -32.61 -13.56 20.96
CA ARG A 369 -33.81 -13.52 20.10
C ARG A 369 -33.51 -14.03 18.69
N ILE A 370 -34.37 -14.89 18.17
CA ILE A 370 -34.37 -15.32 16.77
C ILE A 370 -35.71 -14.94 16.15
N CYS A 371 -35.71 -14.29 14.99
CA CYS A 371 -36.91 -13.93 14.24
C CYS A 371 -36.82 -14.43 12.80
N THR A 372 -37.86 -15.09 12.31
CA THR A 372 -37.99 -15.59 10.94
C THR A 372 -39.22 -15.00 10.26
N GLU A 373 -39.07 -14.49 9.05
CA GLU A 373 -40.18 -14.05 8.21
C GLU A 373 -40.57 -15.15 7.21
N SER A 374 -41.86 -15.51 7.20
CA SER A 374 -42.44 -16.42 6.22
C SER A 374 -43.73 -15.82 5.67
N GLY A 375 -43.80 -15.63 4.35
CA GLY A 375 -44.98 -15.06 3.68
C GLY A 375 -45.37 -13.66 4.16
N GLY A 376 -44.38 -12.83 4.55
CA GLY A 376 -44.61 -11.48 5.10
C GLY A 376 -45.05 -11.44 6.56
N THR A 377 -45.07 -12.58 7.25
CA THR A 377 -45.39 -12.68 8.68
C THR A 377 -44.14 -13.04 9.48
N TRP A 378 -43.91 -12.35 10.59
CA TRP A 378 -42.78 -12.58 11.48
C TRP A 378 -43.15 -13.53 12.62
N SER A 379 -42.33 -14.55 12.83
CA SER A 379 -42.31 -15.40 14.02
C SER A 379 -41.02 -15.14 14.78
N CYS A 380 -41.09 -14.94 16.10
CA CYS A 380 -39.90 -14.73 16.93
C CYS A 380 -39.90 -15.62 18.16
N ILE A 381 -38.74 -16.16 18.50
CA ILE A 381 -38.47 -16.89 19.74
C ILE A 381 -37.49 -16.07 20.57
N SER A 382 -37.78 -15.92 21.86
CA SER A 382 -36.93 -15.20 22.83
C SER A 382 -36.68 -16.10 24.04
N GLY A 383 -35.49 -16.00 24.63
CA GLY A 383 -35.08 -16.71 25.85
C GLY A 383 -34.88 -15.80 27.04
#